data_AF-A0A3N5RWN2-F1
#
_entry.id   AF-A0A3N5RWN2-F1
#
_cell.length_a   1.000
_cell.length_b   1.000
_cell.length_c   1.000
_cell.angle_alpha   90.00
_cell.angle_beta   90.00
_cell.angle_gamma   90.00
#
_symmetry.space_group_name_H-M   'P 1'
#
loop_
_entity.id
_entity.type
_entity.pdbx_description
1 polymer ?
#
loop_
_entity_poly.entity_id
_entity_poly.type
_entity_poly.pdbx_seq_one_letter_code
_entity_poly.pdbx_strand_id
1 'polypeptide(L)'
;NYNEGQFDLAEDISGERMYDTVLKERDTCYACIVKCKRVVEIADGPYSVDPIYGGPEYETLGTFGSYCGIKDLAAVCYANQVCNMYAVDTITCGATIAFAMECFEKGLIGLEQTGGIELCFGDKDAMLAALHQIVTNTGVLGKVLSQGSAYAAQVWGNGTESCLITVKNEEAPAHMPQAKRSLALIYAVNPFGADHQSSEHDPMYEEGTAQLYLDRLAELGLKDAPPYASLGLEKVRFAAATHIFYSMLDTLELCQFVWGPAWTLYGPTETVELVRSVTGWDVSLEELMLVGERRLNMMRLFNAREGFSRKDDCLPEKFFKPLTGTGPTTDVALTHEEVDNALDMYYQIMGWTTDGIPSQEKVVELEIG
;
A
#
# COMPACT_ATOMS: atom_id res chain seq x y z
N ASN A 1 0.11 -6.59 -12.75
CA ASN A 1 -1.20 -6.47 -12.05
C ASN A 1 -1.50 -7.73 -11.19
N TYR A 2 -0.66 -8.09 -10.21
CA TYR A 2 -0.90 -9.22 -9.27
C TYR A 2 -1.20 -10.61 -9.85
N ASN A 3 -0.71 -10.95 -11.05
CA ASN A 3 -0.82 -12.33 -11.56
C ASN A 3 0.24 -13.25 -10.96
N GLU A 4 1.44 -12.71 -10.71
CA GLU A 4 2.61 -13.42 -10.20
C GLU A 4 3.21 -12.64 -9.04
N GLY A 5 3.80 -13.36 -8.07
CA GLY A 5 4.51 -12.75 -6.94
C GLY A 5 6.02 -12.61 -7.12
N GLN A 6 6.51 -12.90 -8.32
CA GLN A 6 7.90 -12.75 -8.69
C GLN A 6 7.98 -12.00 -10.02
N PHE A 7 8.99 -11.13 -10.14
CA PHE A 7 9.33 -10.50 -11.41
C PHE A 7 10.79 -10.85 -11.73
N ASP A 8 11.01 -11.68 -12.74
CA ASP A 8 12.34 -12.20 -13.09
C ASP A 8 13.36 -11.09 -13.44
N LEU A 9 12.87 -9.90 -13.78
CA LEU A 9 13.66 -8.73 -14.16
C LEU A 9 13.72 -7.68 -13.05
N ALA A 10 13.39 -8.02 -11.80
CA ALA A 10 13.39 -7.08 -10.68
C ALA A 10 14.76 -6.42 -10.44
N GLU A 11 15.86 -7.12 -10.69
CA GLU A 11 17.23 -6.58 -10.58
C GLU A 11 17.53 -5.44 -11.57
N ASP A 12 16.79 -5.35 -12.68
CA ASP A 12 16.96 -4.25 -13.65
C ASP A 12 16.31 -2.95 -13.16
N ILE A 13 15.42 -3.02 -12.16
CA ILE A 13 14.73 -1.88 -11.54
C ILE A 13 14.97 -1.77 -10.03
N SER A 14 15.99 -2.45 -9.50
CA SER A 14 16.28 -2.49 -8.07
C SER A 14 16.85 -1.17 -7.54
N GLY A 15 16.80 -0.99 -6.22
CA GLY A 15 17.42 0.16 -5.56
C GLY A 15 18.94 0.18 -5.73
N GLU A 16 19.58 -0.99 -5.73
CA GLU A 16 21.00 -1.19 -6.01
C GLU A 16 21.32 -0.75 -7.44
N ARG A 17 20.54 -1.19 -8.43
CA ARG A 17 20.70 -0.76 -9.81
C ARG A 17 20.56 0.76 -9.94
N MET A 18 19.55 1.36 -9.31
CA MET A 18 19.37 2.80 -9.30
C MET A 18 20.58 3.52 -8.70
N TYR A 19 21.07 3.04 -7.56
CA TYR A 19 22.24 3.59 -6.89
C TYR A 19 23.49 3.59 -7.78
N ASP A 20 23.75 2.48 -8.46
CA ASP A 20 24.95 2.30 -9.29
C ASP A 20 24.89 3.03 -10.63
N THR A 21 23.71 3.49 -11.07
CA THR A 21 23.50 4.00 -12.43
C THR A 21 23.01 5.44 -12.52
N VAL A 22 21.87 5.75 -11.91
CA VAL A 22 21.15 7.03 -12.16
C VAL A 22 21.01 7.88 -10.91
N LEU A 23 21.37 7.36 -9.73
CA LEU A 23 21.34 8.13 -8.49
C LEU A 23 22.41 9.23 -8.52
N LYS A 24 21.96 10.48 -8.43
CA LYS A 24 22.83 11.65 -8.32
C LYS A 24 23.24 11.88 -6.87
N GLU A 25 22.26 11.90 -5.98
CA GLU A 25 22.47 12.13 -4.55
C GLU A 25 21.31 11.61 -3.71
N ARG A 26 21.44 11.74 -2.39
CA ARG A 26 20.36 11.47 -1.44
C ARG A 26 19.99 12.76 -0.72
N ASP A 27 18.70 13.04 -0.69
CA ASP A 27 18.12 14.20 -0.04
C ASP A 27 17.31 13.76 1.20
N THR A 28 16.67 14.68 1.90
CA THR A 28 15.98 14.36 3.15
C THR A 28 14.78 15.25 3.43
N CYS A 29 13.83 14.71 4.18
CA CYS A 29 12.79 15.50 4.83
C CYS A 29 13.38 16.46 5.86
N TYR A 30 12.61 17.46 6.26
CA TYR A 30 13.04 18.44 7.27
C TYR A 30 13.61 17.75 8.52
N ALA A 31 14.81 18.19 8.94
CA ALA A 31 15.53 17.73 10.14
C ALA A 31 15.86 16.22 10.21
N CYS A 32 15.65 15.45 9.14
CA CYS A 32 15.88 14.01 9.15
C CYS A 32 17.34 13.67 8.78
N ILE A 33 17.96 12.75 9.52
CA ILE A 33 19.33 12.28 9.25
C ILE A 33 19.38 11.03 8.36
N VAL A 34 18.24 10.36 8.15
CA VAL A 34 18.16 9.09 7.39
C VAL A 34 18.51 9.30 5.92
N LYS A 35 18.15 10.46 5.36
CA LYS A 35 18.34 10.79 3.94
C LYS A 35 17.84 9.69 2.98
N CYS A 36 16.60 9.24 3.17
CA CYS A 36 16.00 8.16 2.36
C CYS A 36 15.68 8.60 0.93
N LYS A 37 15.31 9.87 0.72
CA LYS A 37 14.84 10.41 -0.56
C LYS A 37 15.92 10.24 -1.63
N ARG A 38 15.53 9.65 -2.75
CA ARG A 38 16.38 9.48 -3.93
C ARG A 38 16.30 10.71 -4.82
N VAL A 39 17.44 11.18 -5.30
CA VAL A 39 17.53 12.22 -6.32
C VAL A 39 18.26 11.59 -7.51
N VAL A 40 17.55 11.40 -8.61
CA VAL A 40 18.08 10.75 -9.82
C VAL A 40 18.21 11.76 -10.96
N GLU A 41 19.17 11.55 -11.85
CA GLU A 41 19.38 12.40 -13.02
C GLU A 41 19.72 11.55 -14.23
N ILE A 42 19.03 11.82 -15.34
CA ILE A 42 19.29 11.17 -16.64
C ILE A 42 19.37 12.28 -17.69
N ALA A 43 20.59 12.56 -18.17
CA ALA A 43 20.84 13.62 -19.15
C ALA A 43 20.74 13.12 -20.59
N ASP A 44 21.18 11.89 -20.85
CA ASP A 44 21.28 11.31 -22.18
C ASP A 44 20.32 10.11 -22.33
N GLY A 45 19.68 10.00 -23.49
CA GLY A 45 18.76 8.90 -23.81
C GLY A 45 17.41 9.40 -24.36
N PRO A 46 16.44 8.49 -24.53
CA PRO A 46 15.10 8.84 -25.03
C PRO A 46 14.28 9.67 -24.03
N TYR A 47 14.66 9.65 -22.75
CA TYR A 47 13.99 10.36 -21.67
C TYR A 47 15.03 11.17 -20.89
N SER A 48 14.71 12.42 -20.59
CA SER A 48 15.50 13.25 -19.68
C SER A 48 14.81 13.30 -18.32
N VAL A 49 15.56 13.01 -17.26
CA VAL A 49 15.05 13.04 -15.88
C VAL A 49 15.79 14.15 -15.12
N ASP A 50 15.03 15.16 -14.71
CA ASP A 50 15.47 16.31 -13.95
C ASP A 50 15.46 15.97 -12.45
N PRO A 51 16.60 16.13 -11.74
CA PRO A 51 16.71 15.82 -10.32
C PRO A 51 15.74 16.59 -9.42
N ILE A 52 15.15 17.71 -9.88
CA ILE A 52 14.14 18.44 -9.10
C ILE A 52 12.92 17.59 -8.75
N TYR A 53 12.59 16.60 -9.59
CA TYR A 53 11.45 15.71 -9.38
C TYR A 53 11.77 14.46 -8.56
N GLY A 54 13.01 14.34 -8.05
CA GLY A 54 13.43 13.18 -7.27
C GLY A 54 13.46 11.88 -8.06
N GLY A 55 13.72 10.77 -7.38
CA GLY A 55 13.68 9.42 -7.92
C GLY A 55 12.44 8.64 -7.50
N PRO A 56 12.12 7.55 -8.23
CA PRO A 56 11.03 6.66 -7.82
C PRO A 56 11.36 6.02 -6.47
N GLU A 57 10.39 5.99 -5.57
CA GLU A 57 10.46 5.17 -4.35
C GLU A 57 10.04 3.72 -4.67
N TYR A 58 10.09 2.83 -3.68
CA TYR A 58 9.77 1.39 -3.86
C TYR A 58 8.43 1.16 -4.58
N GLU A 59 7.39 1.87 -4.15
CA GLU A 59 6.05 1.75 -4.72
C GLU A 59 6.01 2.15 -6.19
N THR A 60 6.65 3.25 -6.57
CA THR A 60 6.74 3.71 -7.96
C THR A 60 7.52 2.73 -8.84
N LEU A 61 8.61 2.14 -8.31
CA LEU A 61 9.33 1.06 -8.99
C LEU A 61 8.42 -0.16 -9.22
N GLY A 62 7.58 -0.49 -8.24
CA GLY A 62 6.58 -1.55 -8.36
C GLY A 62 5.51 -1.26 -9.41
N THR A 63 4.82 -0.13 -9.30
CA THR A 63 3.60 0.14 -10.09
C THR A 63 3.87 0.51 -11.54
N PHE A 64 4.97 1.21 -11.85
CA PHE A 64 5.39 1.48 -13.23
C PHE A 64 6.39 0.46 -13.78
N GLY A 65 7.04 -0.31 -12.90
CA GLY A 65 7.94 -1.40 -13.28
C GLY A 65 7.22 -2.74 -13.33
N SER A 66 7.37 -3.53 -12.27
CA SER A 66 6.93 -4.93 -12.23
C SER A 66 5.44 -5.13 -12.48
N TYR A 67 4.57 -4.21 -12.05
CA TYR A 67 3.13 -4.29 -12.31
C TYR A 67 2.79 -4.22 -13.79
N CYS A 68 3.55 -3.41 -14.53
CA CYS A 68 3.41 -3.20 -15.97
C CYS A 68 4.34 -4.12 -16.79
N GLY A 69 5.11 -5.01 -16.13
CA GLY A 69 6.11 -5.87 -16.78
C GLY A 69 7.32 -5.10 -17.33
N ILE A 70 7.55 -3.86 -16.88
CA ILE A 70 8.60 -2.98 -17.36
C ILE A 70 9.87 -3.16 -16.53
N LYS A 71 10.98 -3.41 -17.22
CA LYS A 71 12.32 -3.48 -16.62
C LYS A 71 13.22 -2.27 -16.92
N ASP A 72 12.72 -1.32 -17.70
CA ASP A 72 13.49 -0.14 -18.10
C ASP A 72 13.45 0.91 -16.99
N LEU A 73 14.49 0.95 -16.16
CA LEU A 73 14.58 1.90 -15.04
C LEU A 73 14.53 3.36 -15.49
N ALA A 74 15.04 3.71 -16.68
CA ALA A 74 14.98 5.07 -17.18
C ALA A 74 13.55 5.49 -17.52
N ALA A 75 12.76 4.59 -18.10
CA ALA A 75 11.33 4.82 -18.34
C ALA A 75 10.55 4.97 -17.02
N VAL A 76 10.86 4.15 -16.01
CA VAL A 76 10.23 4.25 -14.68
C VAL A 76 10.60 5.56 -13.96
N CYS A 77 11.87 6.00 -14.02
CA CYS A 77 12.28 7.29 -13.48
C CYS A 77 11.59 8.46 -14.20
N TYR A 78 11.42 8.35 -15.52
CA TYR A 78 10.68 9.36 -16.28
C TYR A 78 9.19 9.36 -15.94
N ALA A 79 8.56 8.20 -15.74
CA ALA A 79 7.18 8.10 -15.27
C ALA A 79 7.00 8.75 -13.88
N ASN A 80 7.91 8.49 -12.94
CA ASN A 80 7.95 9.16 -11.63
C ASN A 80 7.98 10.69 -11.78
N GLN A 81 8.88 11.20 -12.63
CA GLN A 81 8.97 12.62 -12.90
C GLN A 81 7.65 13.18 -13.43
N VAL A 82 7.03 12.53 -14.42
CA VAL A 82 5.76 12.98 -14.98
C VAL A 82 4.66 13.01 -13.91
N CYS A 83 4.56 11.99 -13.06
CA CYS A 83 3.62 12.01 -11.93
C CYS A 83 3.88 13.19 -10.98
N ASN A 84 5.14 13.42 -10.58
CA ASN A 84 5.50 14.52 -9.68
C ASN A 84 5.29 15.91 -10.30
N MET A 85 5.50 16.04 -11.61
CA MET A 85 5.21 17.27 -12.37
C MET A 85 3.73 17.65 -12.36
N TYR A 86 2.86 16.64 -12.45
CA TYR A 86 1.41 16.82 -12.54
C TYR A 86 0.69 16.58 -11.20
N ALA A 87 1.42 16.31 -10.12
CA ALA A 87 0.90 15.98 -8.79
C ALA A 87 -0.11 14.82 -8.82
N VAL A 88 0.28 13.72 -9.47
CA VAL A 88 -0.51 12.49 -9.58
C VAL A 88 0.13 11.39 -8.73
N ASP A 89 -0.69 10.64 -8.01
CA ASP A 89 -0.20 9.49 -7.24
C ASP A 89 0.36 8.40 -8.16
N THR A 90 1.59 7.98 -7.87
CA THR A 90 2.29 6.95 -8.64
C THR A 90 1.72 5.55 -8.43
N ILE A 91 1.11 5.27 -7.28
CA ILE A 91 0.54 3.94 -7.00
C ILE A 91 -0.70 3.73 -7.85
N THR A 92 -1.72 4.56 -7.65
CA THR A 92 -2.97 4.52 -8.40
C THR A 92 -2.74 4.65 -9.90
N CYS A 93 -1.87 5.57 -10.35
CA CYS A 93 -1.65 5.75 -11.78
C CYS A 93 -1.01 4.51 -12.43
N GLY A 94 0.09 3.98 -11.86
CA GLY A 94 0.76 2.80 -12.40
C GLY A 94 -0.12 1.54 -12.32
N ALA A 95 -0.83 1.34 -11.20
CA ALA A 95 -1.74 0.22 -11.02
C ALA A 95 -2.96 0.30 -11.98
N THR A 96 -3.48 1.50 -12.25
CA THR A 96 -4.56 1.71 -13.23
C THR A 96 -4.11 1.37 -14.65
N ILE A 97 -2.87 1.72 -15.02
CA ILE A 97 -2.30 1.34 -16.32
C ILE A 97 -2.11 -0.18 -16.39
N ALA A 98 -1.58 -0.80 -15.34
CA ALA A 98 -1.40 -2.24 -15.26
C ALA A 98 -2.73 -3.02 -15.35
N PHE A 99 -3.80 -2.48 -14.76
CA PHE A 99 -5.17 -2.99 -14.91
C PHE A 99 -5.61 -2.97 -16.39
N ALA A 100 -5.43 -1.83 -17.07
CA ALA A 100 -5.80 -1.69 -18.47
C ALA A 100 -5.00 -2.62 -19.40
N MET A 101 -3.70 -2.81 -19.11
CA MET A 101 -2.87 -3.78 -19.82
C MET A 101 -3.42 -5.21 -19.70
N GLU A 102 -3.80 -5.63 -18.50
CA GLU A 102 -4.38 -6.96 -18.32
C GLU A 102 -5.72 -7.12 -19.04
N CYS A 103 -6.59 -6.11 -18.97
CA CYS A 103 -7.86 -6.13 -19.69
C CYS A 103 -7.65 -6.23 -21.20
N PHE A 104 -6.63 -5.55 -21.75
CA PHE A 104 -6.29 -5.61 -23.17
C PHE A 104 -5.76 -6.98 -23.57
N GLU A 105 -4.81 -7.54 -22.84
CA GLU A 105 -4.26 -8.88 -23.13
C GLU A 105 -5.30 -10.00 -23.02
N LYS A 106 -6.28 -9.85 -22.12
CA LYS A 106 -7.43 -10.76 -22.01
C LYS A 106 -8.49 -10.55 -23.09
N GLY A 107 -8.36 -9.52 -23.93
CA GLY A 107 -9.34 -9.15 -24.95
C GLY A 107 -10.66 -8.61 -24.41
N LEU A 108 -10.67 -8.14 -23.15
CA LEU A 108 -11.85 -7.52 -22.52
C LEU A 108 -12.05 -6.09 -23.03
N ILE A 109 -10.97 -5.42 -23.41
CA ILE A 109 -10.94 -4.16 -24.16
C ILE A 109 -10.08 -4.33 -25.42
N GLY A 110 -10.25 -3.46 -26.41
CA GLY A 110 -9.45 -3.46 -27.64
C GLY A 110 -9.04 -2.05 -28.07
N LEU A 111 -8.54 -1.94 -29.30
CA LEU A 111 -8.00 -0.69 -29.87
C LEU A 111 -8.99 0.48 -29.86
N GLU A 112 -10.30 0.20 -29.85
CA GLU A 112 -11.32 1.23 -29.73
C GLU A 112 -11.24 1.94 -28.37
N GLN A 113 -11.18 1.19 -27.27
CA GLN A 113 -11.10 1.73 -25.91
C GLN A 113 -9.74 2.36 -25.63
N THR A 114 -8.67 1.82 -26.22
CA THR A 114 -7.30 2.33 -26.01
C THR A 114 -6.92 3.48 -26.95
N GLY A 115 -7.78 3.83 -27.91
CA GLY A 115 -7.47 4.85 -28.90
C GLY A 115 -6.35 4.47 -29.85
N GLY A 116 -6.20 3.17 -30.15
CA GLY A 116 -5.19 2.62 -31.04
C GLY A 116 -3.88 2.23 -30.37
N ILE A 117 -3.76 2.33 -29.05
CA ILE A 117 -2.58 1.88 -28.30
C ILE A 117 -2.70 0.39 -28.00
N GLU A 118 -1.70 -0.40 -28.39
CA GLU A 118 -1.58 -1.80 -27.96
C GLU A 118 -1.03 -1.85 -26.53
N LEU A 119 -1.92 -1.96 -25.53
CA LEU A 119 -1.55 -1.96 -24.11
C LEU A 119 -1.13 -3.37 -23.65
N CYS A 120 0.04 -3.82 -24.07
CA CYS A 120 0.60 -5.10 -23.62
C CYS A 120 1.56 -4.90 -22.45
N PHE A 121 1.65 -5.89 -21.54
CA PHE A 121 2.69 -5.89 -20.52
C PHE A 121 4.08 -5.91 -21.16
N GLY A 122 5.04 -5.21 -20.55
CA GLY A 122 6.40 -5.08 -21.08
C GLY A 122 6.59 -3.94 -22.10
N ASP A 123 5.51 -3.32 -22.59
CA ASP A 123 5.60 -2.19 -23.50
C ASP A 123 5.66 -0.85 -22.74
N LYS A 124 6.89 -0.35 -22.58
CA LYS A 124 7.16 0.93 -21.89
C LYS A 124 6.61 2.14 -22.63
N ASP A 125 6.55 2.10 -23.96
CA ASP A 125 6.11 3.24 -24.76
C ASP A 125 4.58 3.35 -24.70
N ALA A 126 3.88 2.22 -24.71
CA ALA A 126 2.45 2.14 -24.44
C ALA A 126 2.10 2.62 -23.02
N MET A 127 2.88 2.20 -22.01
CA MET A 127 2.72 2.66 -20.62
C MET A 127 2.92 4.18 -20.50
N LEU A 128 3.97 4.75 -21.11
CA LEU A 128 4.22 6.20 -21.09
C LEU A 128 3.15 6.97 -21.87
N ALA A 129 2.67 6.44 -22.98
CA ALA A 129 1.58 7.06 -23.75
C ALA A 129 0.28 7.09 -22.93
N ALA A 130 -0.06 6.02 -22.21
CA ALA A 130 -1.19 5.98 -21.30
C ALA A 130 -1.04 6.99 -20.15
N LEU A 131 0.12 7.01 -19.50
CA LEU A 131 0.45 7.98 -18.45
C LEU A 131 0.26 9.42 -18.93
N HIS A 132 0.82 9.78 -20.10
CA HIS A 132 0.66 11.11 -20.67
C HIS A 132 -0.81 11.47 -20.95
N GLN A 133 -1.60 10.53 -21.45
CA GLN A 133 -3.03 10.75 -21.65
C GLN A 133 -3.79 10.93 -20.33
N ILE A 134 -3.43 10.18 -19.27
CA ILE A 134 -4.02 10.32 -17.93
C ILE A 134 -3.74 11.72 -17.36
N VAL A 135 -2.47 12.12 -17.25
CA VAL A 135 -2.09 13.37 -16.58
C VAL A 135 -2.52 14.62 -17.34
N THR A 136 -2.75 14.51 -18.66
CA THR A 136 -3.28 15.60 -19.48
C THR A 136 -4.79 15.51 -19.71
N ASN A 137 -5.44 14.44 -19.24
CA ASN A 137 -6.84 14.11 -19.49
C ASN A 137 -7.22 14.19 -20.98
N THR A 138 -6.39 13.59 -21.84
CA THR A 138 -6.58 13.58 -23.30
C THR A 138 -6.79 12.17 -23.84
N GLY A 139 -7.21 12.09 -25.12
CA GLY A 139 -7.53 10.83 -25.77
C GLY A 139 -8.80 10.16 -25.20
N VAL A 140 -9.15 8.98 -25.73
CA VAL A 140 -10.27 8.18 -25.21
C VAL A 140 -9.86 7.40 -23.96
N LEU A 141 -8.62 6.93 -23.93
CA LEU A 141 -8.06 6.15 -22.82
C LEU A 141 -7.85 7.03 -21.59
N GLY A 142 -7.19 8.19 -21.73
CA GLY A 142 -6.90 9.10 -20.62
C GLY A 142 -8.16 9.64 -19.93
N LYS A 143 -9.24 9.90 -20.69
CA LYS A 143 -10.53 10.33 -20.13
C LYS A 143 -11.16 9.32 -19.18
N VAL A 144 -10.92 8.03 -19.41
CA VAL A 144 -11.44 6.96 -18.58
C VAL A 144 -10.47 6.64 -17.45
N LEU A 145 -9.19 6.42 -17.77
CA LEU A 145 -8.18 6.02 -16.78
C LEU A 145 -7.81 7.12 -15.78
N SER A 146 -8.03 8.41 -16.10
CA SER A 146 -7.85 9.49 -15.12
C SER A 146 -8.85 9.48 -13.96
N GLN A 147 -9.85 8.59 -14.01
CA GLN A 147 -10.83 8.40 -12.94
C GLN A 147 -10.55 7.13 -12.09
N GLY A 148 -9.42 6.45 -12.32
CA GLY A 148 -9.03 5.22 -11.62
C GLY A 148 -9.58 3.93 -12.23
N SER A 149 -9.03 2.80 -11.82
CA SER A 149 -9.34 1.49 -12.40
C SER A 149 -10.77 1.03 -12.12
N ALA A 150 -11.29 1.29 -10.92
CA ALA A 150 -12.67 0.93 -10.56
C ALA A 150 -13.71 1.64 -11.45
N TYR A 151 -13.50 2.92 -11.74
CA TYR A 151 -14.35 3.66 -12.69
C TYR A 151 -14.19 3.12 -14.12
N ALA A 152 -12.96 2.85 -14.55
CA ALA A 152 -12.69 2.29 -15.87
C ALA A 152 -13.40 0.95 -16.09
N ALA A 153 -13.38 0.07 -15.08
CA ALA A 153 -14.10 -1.20 -15.12
C ALA A 153 -15.61 -1.02 -15.28
N GLN A 154 -16.21 -0.05 -14.59
CA GLN A 154 -17.64 0.26 -14.72
C GLN A 154 -18.00 0.76 -16.13
N VAL A 155 -17.15 1.61 -16.72
CA VAL A 155 -17.37 2.17 -18.06
C VAL A 155 -17.19 1.12 -19.15
N TRP A 156 -16.15 0.30 -19.05
CA TRP A 156 -15.85 -0.71 -20.06
C TRP A 156 -16.72 -1.97 -19.92
N GLY A 157 -17.12 -2.32 -18.70
CA GLY A 157 -17.90 -3.52 -18.43
C GLY A 157 -17.19 -4.78 -18.92
N ASN A 158 -17.93 -5.69 -19.55
CA ASN A 158 -17.38 -6.86 -20.24
C ASN A 158 -16.46 -7.76 -19.39
N GLY A 159 -16.70 -7.87 -18.08
CA GLY A 159 -15.88 -8.71 -17.19
C GLY A 159 -14.56 -8.06 -16.75
N THR A 160 -14.32 -6.78 -17.07
CA THR A 160 -13.10 -6.06 -16.65
C THR A 160 -12.95 -5.97 -15.14
N GLU A 161 -14.05 -6.03 -14.38
CA GLU A 161 -14.05 -6.10 -12.91
C GLU A 161 -13.20 -7.26 -12.36
N SER A 162 -13.05 -8.34 -13.13
CA SER A 162 -12.21 -9.49 -12.76
C SER A 162 -10.71 -9.19 -12.73
N CYS A 163 -10.28 -8.05 -13.27
CA CYS A 163 -8.90 -7.58 -13.29
C CYS A 163 -8.61 -6.53 -12.20
N LEU A 164 -9.63 -6.03 -11.49
CA LEU A 164 -9.46 -5.01 -10.47
C LEU A 164 -8.64 -5.51 -9.30
N ILE A 165 -7.73 -4.66 -8.84
CA ILE A 165 -7.00 -4.83 -7.58
C ILE A 165 -7.22 -3.56 -6.75
N THR A 166 -8.45 -3.38 -6.29
CA THR A 166 -8.85 -2.21 -5.52
C THR A 166 -9.59 -2.62 -4.26
N VAL A 167 -9.44 -1.85 -3.18
CA VAL A 167 -10.29 -1.94 -1.99
C VAL A 167 -10.86 -0.57 -1.70
N LYS A 168 -12.19 -0.46 -1.54
CA LYS A 168 -12.90 0.83 -1.46
C LYS A 168 -12.60 1.78 -2.63
N ASN A 169 -12.40 1.20 -3.82
CA ASN A 169 -11.98 1.85 -5.07
C ASN A 169 -10.55 2.42 -5.09
N GLU A 170 -9.74 2.20 -4.05
CA GLU A 170 -8.33 2.57 -4.03
C GLU A 170 -7.47 1.41 -4.55
N GLU A 171 -6.56 1.66 -5.48
CA GLU A 171 -5.63 0.66 -6.01
C GLU A 171 -4.66 0.14 -4.93
N ALA A 172 -4.41 -1.18 -4.94
CA ALA A 172 -3.52 -1.76 -3.94
C ALA A 172 -2.02 -1.52 -4.24
N PRO A 173 -1.22 -1.22 -3.20
CA PRO A 173 0.22 -0.92 -3.30
C PRO A 173 1.06 -2.20 -3.49
N ALA A 174 2.35 -2.07 -3.79
CA ALA A 174 3.32 -3.10 -4.21
C ALA A 174 3.66 -4.20 -3.17
N HIS A 175 2.69 -4.61 -2.36
CA HIS A 175 2.78 -5.67 -1.38
C HIS A 175 1.61 -6.64 -1.49
N MET A 176 1.92 -7.92 -1.64
CA MET A 176 0.94 -8.97 -1.90
C MET A 176 0.34 -9.57 -0.63
N PRO A 177 -0.99 -9.45 -0.42
CA PRO A 177 -1.67 -10.03 0.75
C PRO A 177 -1.64 -11.55 0.82
N GLN A 178 -1.47 -12.24 -0.31
CA GLN A 178 -1.30 -13.69 -0.37
C GLN A 178 -0.04 -14.16 0.37
N ALA A 179 1.01 -13.32 0.42
CA ALA A 179 2.24 -13.59 1.16
C ALA A 179 2.28 -12.84 2.51
N LYS A 180 1.94 -11.55 2.50
CA LYS A 180 1.86 -10.70 3.70
C LYS A 180 0.43 -10.71 4.25
N ARG A 181 0.10 -11.77 4.99
CA ARG A 181 -1.29 -12.06 5.38
C ARG A 181 -1.94 -10.97 6.22
N SER A 182 -1.20 -10.28 7.08
CA SER A 182 -1.74 -9.16 7.86
C SER A 182 -2.27 -8.03 6.96
N LEU A 183 -1.63 -7.78 5.82
CA LEU A 183 -2.09 -6.77 4.87
C LEU A 183 -3.42 -7.14 4.20
N ALA A 184 -3.77 -8.42 4.13
CA ALA A 184 -5.10 -8.82 3.64
C ALA A 184 -6.20 -8.24 4.54
N LEU A 185 -6.00 -8.34 5.86
CA LEU A 185 -6.89 -7.75 6.84
C LEU A 185 -6.84 -6.22 6.78
N ILE A 186 -5.64 -5.62 6.77
CA ILE A 186 -5.49 -4.17 6.82
C ILE A 186 -6.04 -3.49 5.59
N TYR A 187 -5.78 -3.99 4.38
CA TYR A 187 -6.37 -3.46 3.17
C TYR A 187 -7.90 -3.51 3.22
N ALA A 188 -8.47 -4.61 3.74
CA ALA A 188 -9.90 -4.75 3.90
C ALA A 188 -10.49 -3.72 4.87
N VAL A 189 -9.93 -3.55 6.07
CA VAL A 189 -10.57 -2.74 7.14
C VAL A 189 -10.20 -1.26 7.14
N ASN A 190 -9.06 -0.89 6.53
CA ASN A 190 -8.56 0.47 6.56
C ASN A 190 -9.62 1.45 6.00
N PRO A 191 -9.92 2.57 6.69
CA PRO A 191 -11.03 3.45 6.30
C PRO A 191 -10.91 4.05 4.90
N PHE A 192 -9.70 4.25 4.39
CA PHE A 192 -9.46 4.91 3.10
C PHE A 192 -8.99 3.96 1.99
N GLY A 193 -9.12 2.64 2.19
CA GLY A 193 -8.79 1.63 1.17
C GLY A 193 -7.45 0.94 1.38
N ALA A 194 -6.94 0.28 0.35
CA ALA A 194 -5.72 -0.52 0.45
C ALA A 194 -4.49 0.38 0.64
N ASP A 195 -3.95 0.41 1.86
CA ASP A 195 -2.72 1.12 2.17
C ASP A 195 -1.78 0.24 3.01
N HIS A 196 -0.50 0.28 2.63
CA HIS A 196 0.55 -0.52 3.23
C HIS A 196 1.29 0.21 4.35
N GLN A 197 1.13 1.54 4.44
CA GLN A 197 1.67 2.35 5.54
C GLN A 197 0.70 2.41 6.73
N SER A 198 -0.41 1.65 6.69
CA SER A 198 -1.41 1.63 7.75
C SER A 198 -1.14 0.59 8.84
N SER A 199 -0.20 -0.33 8.66
CA SER A 199 0.25 -1.25 9.73
C SER A 199 1.70 -1.69 9.52
N GLU A 200 2.32 -2.26 10.54
CA GLU A 200 3.62 -2.93 10.36
C GLU A 200 3.45 -4.22 9.53
N HIS A 201 4.53 -4.65 8.89
CA HIS A 201 4.51 -5.79 7.97
C HIS A 201 4.85 -7.12 8.64
N ASP A 202 4.24 -8.20 8.11
CA ASP A 202 4.38 -9.57 8.59
C ASP A 202 5.80 -10.01 8.98
N PRO A 203 6.87 -9.78 8.19
CA PRO A 203 8.21 -10.29 8.53
C PRO A 203 8.80 -9.70 9.83
N MET A 204 8.23 -8.60 10.33
CA MET A 204 8.64 -7.98 11.59
C MET A 204 8.09 -8.73 12.81
N TYR A 205 7.07 -9.57 12.62
CA TYR A 205 6.43 -10.35 13.68
C TYR A 205 6.03 -11.74 13.19
N GLU A 206 7.04 -12.55 12.92
CA GLU A 206 6.93 -13.96 12.54
C GLU A 206 8.06 -14.77 13.19
N GLU A 207 7.86 -16.09 13.27
CA GLU A 207 8.88 -17.03 13.73
C GLU A 207 10.23 -16.80 13.02
N GLY A 208 11.30 -16.62 13.81
CA GLY A 208 12.64 -16.38 13.31
C GLY A 208 12.99 -14.91 13.03
N THR A 209 12.09 -13.97 13.34
CA THR A 209 12.40 -12.53 13.25
C THR A 209 13.46 -12.08 14.28
N ALA A 210 14.00 -10.88 14.08
CA ALA A 210 15.09 -10.38 14.92
C ALA A 210 14.62 -10.06 16.35
N GLN A 211 15.46 -10.36 17.35
CA GLN A 211 15.14 -10.13 18.77
C GLN A 211 14.79 -8.67 19.07
N LEU A 212 15.47 -7.71 18.42
CA LEU A 212 15.18 -6.28 18.56
C LEU A 212 13.70 -5.97 18.24
N TYR A 213 13.14 -6.62 17.22
CA TYR A 213 11.78 -6.35 16.76
C TYR A 213 10.78 -6.91 17.78
N LEU A 214 11.06 -8.12 18.29
CA LEU A 214 10.25 -8.76 19.33
C LEU A 214 10.27 -7.96 20.63
N ASP A 215 11.43 -7.48 21.07
CA ASP A 215 11.55 -6.71 22.32
C ASP A 215 10.70 -5.43 22.28
N ARG A 216 10.68 -4.75 21.14
CA ARG A 216 9.87 -3.53 20.95
C ARG A 216 8.38 -3.83 20.76
N LEU A 217 8.04 -4.83 19.96
CA LEU A 217 6.64 -5.24 19.78
C LEU A 217 6.05 -5.80 21.09
N ALA A 218 6.87 -6.35 21.99
CA ALA A 218 6.45 -6.78 23.31
C ALA A 218 5.95 -5.63 24.20
N GLU A 219 6.40 -4.39 23.95
CA GLU A 219 5.85 -3.18 24.59
C GLU A 219 4.39 -2.93 24.22
N LEU A 220 3.98 -3.40 23.03
CA LEU A 220 2.58 -3.40 22.56
C LEU A 220 1.82 -4.69 22.94
N GLY A 221 2.43 -5.55 23.77
CA GLY A 221 1.81 -6.80 24.23
C GLY A 221 1.91 -7.97 23.23
N LEU A 222 2.77 -7.85 22.22
CA LEU A 222 2.99 -8.84 21.16
C LEU A 222 4.29 -9.62 21.46
N LYS A 223 4.16 -10.85 21.97
CA LYS A 223 5.31 -11.63 22.49
C LYS A 223 5.51 -12.98 21.80
N ASP A 224 4.48 -13.48 21.14
CA ASP A 224 4.40 -14.83 20.61
C ASP A 224 4.34 -14.77 19.07
N ALA A 225 5.49 -14.49 18.44
CA ALA A 225 5.56 -14.34 16.99
C ALA A 225 5.01 -15.58 16.27
N PRO A 226 3.95 -15.44 15.45
CA PRO A 226 3.27 -16.57 14.85
C PRO A 226 4.03 -17.14 13.64
N PRO A 227 3.68 -18.34 13.14
CA PRO A 227 4.28 -18.91 11.94
C PRO A 227 4.14 -18.02 10.71
N TYR A 228 5.08 -18.16 9.76
CA TYR A 228 4.99 -17.53 8.44
C TYR A 228 3.66 -17.84 7.76
N ALA A 229 3.10 -16.84 7.08
CA ALA A 229 1.85 -16.92 6.33
C ALA A 229 0.61 -17.34 7.17
N SER A 230 0.68 -17.18 8.49
CA SER A 230 -0.49 -17.33 9.37
C SER A 230 -1.39 -16.09 9.32
N LEU A 231 -2.70 -16.31 9.54
CA LEU A 231 -3.69 -15.24 9.76
C LEU A 231 -4.59 -15.57 10.96
N GLY A 232 -3.99 -16.14 12.00
CA GLY A 232 -4.68 -16.46 13.25
C GLY A 232 -4.75 -15.26 14.21
N LEU A 233 -5.34 -15.49 15.39
CA LEU A 233 -5.56 -14.46 16.41
C LEU A 233 -4.33 -13.59 16.69
N GLU A 234 -3.15 -14.18 16.85
CA GLU A 234 -1.94 -13.43 17.19
C GLU A 234 -1.45 -12.53 16.04
N LYS A 235 -1.64 -12.96 14.78
CA LYS A 235 -1.38 -12.10 13.61
C LYS A 235 -2.40 -10.96 13.53
N VAL A 236 -3.67 -11.22 13.87
CA VAL A 236 -4.71 -10.19 13.91
C VAL A 236 -4.46 -9.18 15.02
N ARG A 237 -3.98 -9.62 16.21
CA ARG A 237 -3.54 -8.73 17.29
C ARG A 237 -2.39 -7.85 16.86
N PHE A 238 -1.40 -8.41 16.15
CA PHE A 238 -0.31 -7.64 15.54
C PHE A 238 -0.82 -6.58 14.56
N ALA A 239 -1.71 -6.98 13.63
CA ALA A 239 -2.31 -6.06 12.67
C ALA A 239 -3.06 -4.92 13.37
N ALA A 240 -3.92 -5.22 14.35
CA ALA A 240 -4.69 -4.21 15.09
C ALA A 240 -3.80 -3.28 15.92
N ALA A 241 -2.86 -3.82 16.70
CA ALA A 241 -1.97 -3.00 17.53
C ALA A 241 -1.10 -2.08 16.67
N THR A 242 -0.54 -2.57 15.58
CA THR A 242 0.33 -1.74 14.72
C THR A 242 -0.46 -0.78 13.83
N HIS A 243 -1.72 -1.09 13.51
CA HIS A 243 -2.64 -0.14 12.87
C HIS A 243 -2.97 1.04 13.77
N ILE A 244 -3.24 0.78 15.05
CA ILE A 244 -3.41 1.83 16.06
C ILE A 244 -2.12 2.64 16.22
N PHE A 245 -0.97 1.97 16.29
CA PHE A 245 0.33 2.63 16.47
C PHE A 245 0.65 3.57 15.31
N TYR A 246 0.46 3.14 14.05
CA TYR A 246 0.69 4.00 12.88
C TYR A 246 -0.33 5.13 12.77
N SER A 247 -1.60 4.90 13.14
CA SER A 247 -2.58 6.00 13.24
C SER A 247 -2.18 7.04 14.31
N MET A 248 -1.53 6.62 15.39
CA MET A 248 -0.95 7.51 16.39
C MET A 248 0.27 8.27 15.85
N LEU A 249 1.18 7.61 15.12
CA LEU A 249 2.31 8.28 14.46
C LEU A 249 1.83 9.34 13.45
N ASP A 250 0.79 9.06 12.66
CA ASP A 250 0.18 10.04 11.76
C ASP A 250 -0.32 11.29 12.50
N THR A 251 -0.87 11.10 13.71
CA THR A 251 -1.37 12.21 14.54
C THR A 251 -0.22 13.03 15.13
N LEU A 252 0.91 12.39 15.42
CA LEU A 252 2.13 13.04 15.90
C LEU A 252 3.01 13.59 14.76
N GLU A 253 2.63 13.35 13.49
CA GLU A 253 3.39 13.68 12.29
C GLU A 253 4.81 13.07 12.29
N LEU A 254 4.95 11.85 12.82
CA LEU A 254 6.22 11.14 12.93
C LEU A 254 6.41 10.14 11.78
N CYS A 255 7.56 10.21 11.12
CA CYS A 255 7.91 9.29 10.03
C CYS A 255 8.01 7.84 10.52
N GLN A 256 7.29 6.92 9.87
CA GLN A 256 7.25 5.50 10.23
C GLN A 256 8.60 4.80 10.04
N PHE A 257 9.46 5.25 9.11
CA PHE A 257 10.84 4.75 8.96
C PHE A 257 11.77 5.17 10.10
N VAL A 258 11.35 6.10 10.97
CA VAL A 258 12.13 6.60 12.11
C VAL A 258 11.51 6.29 13.46
N TRP A 259 10.18 6.12 13.53
CA TRP A 259 9.44 5.89 14.78
C TRP A 259 8.55 4.63 14.82
N GLY A 260 8.57 3.78 13.78
CA GLY A 260 7.79 2.54 13.74
C GLY A 260 8.11 1.54 14.87
N PRO A 261 7.20 0.59 15.17
CA PRO A 261 7.23 -0.17 16.42
C PRO A 261 8.23 -1.34 16.44
N ALA A 262 8.92 -1.62 15.33
CA ALA A 262 9.78 -2.79 15.20
C ALA A 262 11.24 -2.43 14.85
N TRP A 263 11.60 -2.49 13.57
CA TRP A 263 12.99 -2.46 13.06
C TRP A 263 13.63 -1.07 13.02
N THR A 264 12.84 -0.05 13.29
CA THR A 264 13.09 1.36 13.02
C THR A 264 14.14 1.99 13.97
N LEU A 265 14.57 3.24 13.77
CA LEU A 265 15.57 3.89 14.64
C LEU A 265 15.09 4.01 16.09
N TYR A 266 13.89 4.53 16.30
CA TYR A 266 13.21 4.65 17.59
C TYR A 266 12.01 3.72 17.66
N GLY A 267 11.60 3.33 18.88
CA GLY A 267 10.46 2.46 19.14
C GLY A 267 9.41 3.09 20.07
N PRO A 268 8.48 2.28 20.62
CA PRO A 268 7.36 2.78 21.40
C PRO A 268 7.77 3.60 22.63
N THR A 269 8.73 3.12 23.42
CA THR A 269 9.25 3.85 24.58
C THR A 269 9.86 5.21 24.18
N GLU A 270 10.70 5.26 23.15
CA GLU A 270 11.30 6.53 22.72
C GLU A 270 10.26 7.53 22.18
N THR A 271 9.18 7.04 21.55
CA THR A 271 8.06 7.91 21.15
C THR A 271 7.41 8.61 22.34
N VAL A 272 7.20 7.88 23.46
CA VAL A 272 6.67 8.48 24.70
C VAL A 272 7.63 9.53 25.25
N GLU A 273 8.93 9.22 25.30
CA GLU A 273 9.96 10.16 25.77
C GLU A 273 10.00 11.44 24.92
N LEU A 274 9.88 11.31 23.60
CA LEU A 274 9.81 12.44 22.68
C LEU A 274 8.61 13.34 23.01
N VAL A 275 7.41 12.76 23.10
CA VAL A 275 6.18 13.53 23.36
C VAL A 275 6.29 14.25 24.69
N ARG A 276 6.69 13.56 25.77
CA ARG A 276 6.90 14.17 27.09
C ARG A 276 7.89 15.33 27.05
N SER A 277 9.00 15.16 26.34
CA SER A 277 10.08 16.15 26.27
C SER A 277 9.69 17.40 25.48
N VAL A 278 8.91 17.24 24.40
CA VAL A 278 8.53 18.34 23.51
C VAL A 278 7.31 19.09 24.04
N THR A 279 6.29 18.38 24.51
CA THR A 279 5.01 19.00 24.91
C THR A 279 4.94 19.33 26.41
N GLY A 280 5.76 18.66 27.23
CA GLY A 280 5.68 18.73 28.69
C GLY A 280 4.50 17.96 29.29
N TRP A 281 3.73 17.22 28.49
CA TRP A 281 2.64 16.38 28.98
C TRP A 281 3.18 15.12 29.66
N ASP A 282 2.55 14.70 30.75
CA ASP A 282 2.84 13.41 31.39
C ASP A 282 1.92 12.34 30.80
N VAL A 283 2.27 11.85 29.61
CA VAL A 283 1.54 10.81 28.87
C VAL A 283 2.24 9.46 28.96
N SER A 284 1.48 8.38 28.96
CA SER A 284 1.93 7.00 28.83
C SER A 284 1.79 6.48 27.39
N LEU A 285 2.39 5.32 27.09
CA LEU A 285 2.21 4.63 25.81
C LEU A 285 0.74 4.27 25.57
N GLU A 286 0.04 3.80 26.59
CA GLU A 286 -1.40 3.47 26.52
C GLU A 286 -2.24 4.69 26.13
N GLU A 287 -2.00 5.86 26.74
CA GLU A 287 -2.70 7.09 26.38
C GLU A 287 -2.40 7.55 24.95
N LEU A 288 -1.17 7.36 24.44
CA LEU A 288 -0.85 7.63 23.04
C LEU A 288 -1.57 6.63 22.10
N MET A 289 -1.61 5.35 22.45
CA MET A 289 -2.33 4.34 21.67
C MET A 289 -3.83 4.67 21.59
N LEU A 290 -4.44 5.17 22.67
CA LEU A 290 -5.83 5.65 22.66
C LEU A 290 -6.04 6.82 21.68
N VAL A 291 -5.04 7.67 21.42
CA VAL A 291 -5.13 8.71 20.38
C VAL A 291 -5.24 8.08 18.99
N GLY A 292 -4.39 7.09 18.68
CA GLY A 292 -4.43 6.37 17.42
C GLY A 292 -5.74 5.63 17.20
N GLU A 293 -6.22 4.94 18.25
CA GLU A 293 -7.49 4.19 18.22
C GLU A 293 -8.68 5.14 18.03
N ARG A 294 -8.68 6.30 18.71
CA ARG A 294 -9.69 7.34 18.54
C ARG A 294 -9.74 7.83 17.09
N ARG A 295 -8.59 8.15 16.48
CA ARG A 295 -8.52 8.60 15.08
C ARG A 295 -9.10 7.55 14.13
N LEU A 296 -8.73 6.28 14.28
CA LEU A 296 -9.26 5.19 13.44
C LEU A 296 -10.78 5.05 13.58
N ASN A 297 -11.29 5.05 14.81
CA ASN A 297 -12.72 4.92 15.06
C ASN A 297 -13.51 6.13 14.55
N MET A 298 -12.98 7.35 14.63
CA MET A 298 -13.61 8.53 14.03
C MET A 298 -13.72 8.42 12.51
N MET A 299 -12.67 7.96 11.82
CA MET A 299 -12.73 7.72 10.37
C MET A 299 -13.73 6.60 10.04
N ARG A 300 -13.77 5.53 10.84
CA ARG A 300 -14.74 4.44 10.67
C ARG A 300 -16.18 4.91 10.86
N LEU A 301 -16.45 5.75 11.86
CA LEU A 301 -17.77 6.36 12.10
C LEU A 301 -18.18 7.28 10.95
N PHE A 302 -17.24 8.07 10.40
CA PHE A 302 -17.48 8.88 9.21
C PHE A 302 -17.92 7.98 8.04
N ASN A 303 -17.18 6.91 7.76
CA ASN A 303 -17.53 5.98 6.69
C ASN A 303 -18.87 5.29 6.92
N ALA A 304 -19.17 4.88 8.15
CA ALA A 304 -20.46 4.29 8.51
C ALA A 304 -21.62 5.26 8.25
N ARG A 305 -21.42 6.56 8.55
CA ARG A 305 -22.37 7.63 8.20
C ARG A 305 -22.60 7.72 6.69
N GLU A 306 -21.54 7.55 5.89
CA GLU A 306 -21.60 7.53 4.42
C GLU A 306 -22.08 6.19 3.83
N GLY A 307 -22.44 5.21 4.68
CA GLY A 307 -23.07 3.95 4.27
C GLY A 307 -22.13 2.77 4.08
N PHE A 308 -20.87 2.90 4.53
CA PHE A 308 -19.92 1.78 4.58
C PHE A 308 -20.26 0.84 5.73
N SER A 309 -20.06 -0.46 5.51
CA SER A 309 -20.16 -1.49 6.54
C SER A 309 -19.22 -2.65 6.23
N ARG A 310 -19.38 -3.79 6.90
CA ARG A 310 -18.65 -5.04 6.62
C ARG A 310 -18.62 -5.39 5.12
N LYS A 311 -19.68 -5.09 4.37
CA LYS A 311 -19.76 -5.40 2.93
C LYS A 311 -18.67 -4.72 2.09
N ASP A 312 -18.14 -3.60 2.59
CA ASP A 312 -17.13 -2.76 1.92
C ASP A 312 -15.71 -3.08 2.41
N ASP A 313 -15.57 -3.92 3.43
CA ASP A 313 -14.30 -4.50 3.87
C ASP A 313 -14.01 -5.79 3.09
N CYS A 314 -14.04 -5.68 1.76
CA CYS A 314 -13.89 -6.78 0.83
C CYS A 314 -12.59 -6.66 0.03
N LEU A 315 -11.96 -7.81 -0.23
CA LEU A 315 -10.77 -7.92 -1.05
C LEU A 315 -11.12 -8.27 -2.50
N PRO A 316 -10.33 -7.86 -3.49
CA PRO A 316 -10.55 -8.20 -4.89
C PRO A 316 -10.45 -9.72 -5.11
N GLU A 317 -11.26 -10.25 -6.04
CA GLU A 317 -11.31 -11.69 -6.34
C GLU A 317 -9.95 -12.31 -6.65
N LYS A 318 -9.04 -11.54 -7.24
CA LYS A 318 -7.70 -12.01 -7.60
C LYS A 318 -6.87 -12.43 -6.40
N PHE A 319 -7.13 -11.90 -5.20
CA PHE A 319 -6.41 -12.35 -4.00
C PHE A 319 -6.82 -13.76 -3.56
N PHE A 320 -7.98 -14.25 -4.02
CA PHE A 320 -8.48 -15.61 -3.77
C PHE A 320 -8.18 -16.58 -4.93
N LYS A 321 -7.46 -16.12 -5.95
CA LYS A 321 -6.99 -16.96 -7.06
C LYS A 321 -5.50 -17.29 -6.83
N PRO A 322 -5.07 -18.55 -7.09
CA PRO A 322 -3.66 -18.91 -6.92
C PRO A 322 -2.77 -18.06 -7.82
N LEU A 323 -1.68 -17.54 -7.24
CA LEU A 323 -0.65 -16.85 -8.00
C LEU A 323 0.03 -17.79 -8.99
N THR A 324 0.31 -17.30 -10.19
CA THR A 324 1.07 -18.03 -11.21
C THR A 324 2.57 -17.79 -11.06
N GLY A 325 3.36 -18.36 -11.98
CA GLY A 325 4.82 -18.21 -12.01
C GLY A 325 5.55 -19.37 -11.36
N THR A 326 6.84 -19.19 -11.04
CA THR A 326 7.71 -20.25 -10.48
C THR A 326 8.35 -19.91 -9.13
N GLY A 327 7.91 -18.81 -8.53
CA GLY A 327 8.45 -18.28 -7.28
C GLY A 327 7.93 -18.97 -6.02
N PRO A 328 8.40 -18.53 -4.83
CA PRO A 328 8.00 -19.13 -3.55
C PRO A 328 6.51 -18.96 -3.22
N THR A 329 5.82 -18.05 -3.92
CA THR A 329 4.39 -17.78 -3.76
C THR A 329 3.53 -18.41 -4.85
N THR A 330 4.10 -19.23 -5.74
CA THR A 330 3.31 -19.98 -6.73
C THR A 330 2.27 -20.84 -6.03
N ASP A 331 1.07 -20.92 -6.61
CA ASP A 331 -0.11 -21.62 -6.09
C ASP A 331 -0.65 -21.09 -4.76
N VAL A 332 -0.12 -19.97 -4.24
CA VAL A 332 -0.61 -19.35 -3.00
C VAL A 332 -1.82 -18.45 -3.31
N ALA A 333 -2.87 -18.60 -2.51
CA ALA A 333 -4.06 -17.75 -2.50
C ALA A 333 -4.49 -17.46 -1.05
N LEU A 334 -5.37 -16.48 -0.86
CA LEU A 334 -6.21 -16.37 0.33
C LEU A 334 -7.43 -17.28 0.20
N THR A 335 -8.03 -17.65 1.32
CA THR A 335 -9.40 -18.19 1.35
C THR A 335 -10.36 -17.16 1.95
N HIS A 336 -11.63 -17.21 1.53
CA HIS A 336 -12.68 -16.37 2.11
C HIS A 336 -12.83 -16.63 3.61
N GLU A 337 -12.77 -17.91 4.02
CA GLU A 337 -12.89 -18.31 5.44
C GLU A 337 -11.78 -17.69 6.30
N GLU A 338 -10.51 -17.72 5.87
CA GLU A 338 -9.42 -17.11 6.63
C GLU A 338 -9.60 -15.60 6.78
N VAL A 339 -10.01 -14.91 5.71
CA VAL A 339 -10.23 -13.45 5.72
C VAL A 339 -11.44 -13.09 6.59
N ASP A 340 -12.56 -13.80 6.46
CA ASP A 340 -13.78 -13.55 7.25
C ASP A 340 -13.54 -13.76 8.75
N ASN A 341 -12.82 -14.83 9.11
CA ASN A 341 -12.43 -15.09 10.50
C ASN A 341 -11.49 -13.99 11.02
N ALA A 342 -10.56 -13.50 10.19
CA ALA A 342 -9.67 -12.41 10.57
C ALA A 342 -10.41 -11.09 10.80
N LEU A 343 -11.38 -10.77 9.94
CA LEU A 343 -12.27 -9.61 10.10
C LEU A 343 -13.07 -9.70 11.41
N ASP A 344 -13.65 -10.86 11.71
CA ASP A 344 -14.40 -11.07 12.96
C ASP A 344 -13.54 -10.86 14.20
N MET A 345 -12.34 -11.45 14.22
CA MET A 345 -11.38 -11.26 15.31
C MET A 345 -10.95 -9.79 15.43
N TYR A 346 -10.71 -9.11 14.31
CA TYR A 346 -10.33 -7.71 14.30
C TYR A 346 -11.44 -6.81 14.84
N TYR A 347 -12.70 -7.01 14.40
CA TYR A 347 -13.84 -6.25 14.93
C TYR A 347 -14.01 -6.44 16.43
N GLN A 348 -13.86 -7.67 16.92
CA GLN A 348 -13.90 -7.93 18.37
C GLN A 348 -12.79 -7.18 19.11
N ILE A 349 -11.55 -7.23 18.61
CA ILE A 349 -10.40 -6.52 19.21
C ILE A 349 -10.64 -5.01 19.22
N MET A 350 -11.17 -4.44 18.14
CA MET A 350 -11.44 -3.00 18.02
C MET A 350 -12.73 -2.55 18.73
N GLY A 351 -13.51 -3.47 19.32
CA GLY A 351 -14.79 -3.14 19.97
C GLY A 351 -15.89 -2.73 18.99
N TRP A 352 -15.89 -3.30 17.78
CA TRP A 352 -16.85 -3.05 16.71
C TRP A 352 -17.95 -4.13 16.69
N THR A 353 -19.09 -3.80 16.12
CA THR A 353 -20.18 -4.74 15.84
C THR A 353 -19.79 -5.71 14.71
N THR A 354 -20.59 -6.76 14.50
CA THR A 354 -20.41 -7.69 13.38
C THR A 354 -20.53 -7.02 12.01
N ASP A 355 -21.18 -5.85 11.94
CA ASP A 355 -21.28 -5.03 10.73
C ASP A 355 -20.06 -4.13 10.52
N GLY A 356 -19.02 -4.24 11.36
CA GLY A 356 -17.79 -3.45 11.29
C GLY A 356 -17.93 -2.02 11.79
N ILE A 357 -18.97 -1.71 12.57
CA ILE A 357 -19.23 -0.35 13.08
C ILE A 357 -18.79 -0.25 14.53
N PRO A 358 -18.07 0.80 14.97
CA PRO A 358 -17.74 0.99 16.38
C PRO A 358 -18.99 0.91 17.27
N SER A 359 -18.95 0.06 18.30
CA SER A 359 -20.09 -0.11 19.20
C SER A 359 -20.33 1.15 20.02
N GLN A 360 -21.55 1.33 20.55
CA GLN A 360 -21.85 2.48 21.42
C GLN A 360 -20.96 2.52 22.65
N GLU A 361 -20.60 1.35 23.20
CA GLU A 361 -19.65 1.24 24.30
C GLU A 361 -18.27 1.78 23.90
N LYS A 362 -17.73 1.33 22.76
CA LYS A 362 -16.45 1.81 22.23
C LYS A 362 -16.47 3.31 21.91
N VAL A 363 -17.58 3.84 21.39
CA VAL A 363 -17.76 5.27 21.11
C VAL A 363 -17.70 6.10 22.41
N VAL A 364 -18.32 5.61 23.49
CA VAL A 364 -18.28 6.26 24.80
C VAL A 364 -16.89 6.12 25.44
N GLU A 365 -16.28 4.94 25.37
CA GLU A 365 -14.93 4.64 25.86
C GLU A 365 -13.89 5.58 25.25
N LEU A 366 -13.98 5.85 23.94
CA LEU A 366 -13.05 6.73 23.23
C LEU A 366 -13.42 8.21 23.27
N GLU A 367 -14.56 8.56 23.88
CA GLU A 367 -15.07 9.94 23.98
C GLU A 367 -15.31 10.62 22.61
N ILE A 368 -15.91 9.89 21.66
CA ILE A 368 -16.15 10.34 20.26
C ILE A 368 -17.62 10.26 19.83
N GLY A 369 -18.54 10.30 20.79
CA GLY A 369 -20.00 10.19 20.59
C GLY A 369 -20.73 11.50 20.36
#